data_AF-A0A8X6TRI6-F1
#
_entry.id   AF-A0A8X6TRI6-F1
#
_cell.length_a   1.000
_cell.length_b   1.000
_cell.length_c   1.000
_cell.angle_alpha   90.00
_cell.angle_beta   90.00
_cell.angle_gamma   90.00
#
_symmetry.space_group_name_H-M   'P 1'
#
loop_
_entity.id
_entity.type
_entity.pdbx_description
1 polymer ?
#
loop_
_entity_poly.entity_id
_entity_poly.type
_entity_poly.pdbx_seq_one_letter_code
_entity_poly.pdbx_strand_id
1 'polypeptide(L)'
;MLFLSARALSTGASNPIENTVESAVNAFVAAFTEAVRSSNILTQMFDWREEPEKEVAQAVCKEVKFFLSAWGADNVENIAASTIQYIPQNFSAHPLETPIRANGNTMANYLVSEGILNTRNAPILAKTYAKSFEHFSCRTEIKMNAVRDGFINFATSLTPMTPERGLKLAQKYEEAWRLATLLQGSGICYENP
;
A
#
# COMPACT_ATOMS: atom_id res chain seq x y z
N MET A 1 52.23 -13.49 -13.56
CA MET A 1 51.10 -13.87 -14.45
C MET A 1 51.02 -15.39 -14.40
N LEU A 2 49.96 -16.07 -13.96
CA LEU A 2 48.53 -15.77 -13.93
C LEU A 2 47.90 -16.30 -12.63
N PHE A 3 46.89 -15.57 -12.15
CA PHE A 3 46.06 -15.88 -10.99
C PHE A 3 45.05 -16.99 -11.31
N LEU A 4 44.77 -17.81 -10.29
CA LEU A 4 43.58 -18.65 -10.16
C LEU A 4 42.30 -17.80 -10.27
N SER A 5 41.29 -18.28 -10.98
CA SER A 5 39.91 -17.85 -10.76
C SER A 5 38.98 -19.05 -10.89
N ALA A 6 38.67 -19.65 -9.75
CA ALA A 6 37.55 -20.55 -9.60
C ALA A 6 36.27 -19.70 -9.62
N ARG A 7 35.44 -19.90 -10.65
CA ARG A 7 34.06 -19.41 -10.69
C ARG A 7 33.29 -20.07 -9.55
N ALA A 8 32.96 -19.30 -8.51
CA ALA A 8 31.87 -19.67 -7.62
C ALA A 8 30.55 -19.44 -8.36
N LEU A 9 29.82 -20.51 -8.67
CA LEU A 9 28.39 -20.43 -8.95
C LEU A 9 27.72 -19.97 -7.64
N SER A 10 27.22 -18.73 -7.63
CA SER A 10 26.29 -18.26 -6.62
C SER A 10 24.93 -18.92 -6.90
N THR A 11 24.64 -20.02 -6.22
CA THR A 11 23.29 -20.58 -6.09
C THR A 11 22.50 -19.68 -5.14
N GLY A 12 21.33 -19.23 -5.58
CA GLY A 12 20.42 -18.34 -4.87
C GLY A 12 20.02 -18.85 -3.48
N ALA A 13 20.74 -18.39 -2.46
CA ALA A 13 20.24 -18.35 -1.09
C ALA A 13 19.52 -17.00 -0.93
N SER A 14 18.19 -17.00 -1.08
CA SER A 14 17.34 -15.91 -0.62
C SER A 14 17.69 -15.58 0.84
N ASN A 15 17.94 -14.31 1.14
CA ASN A 15 18.36 -13.89 2.48
C ASN A 15 17.24 -14.22 3.49
N PRO A 16 17.51 -14.91 4.62
CA PRO A 16 16.47 -15.28 5.58
C PRO A 16 15.67 -14.08 6.10
N ILE A 17 16.29 -12.90 6.17
CA ILE A 17 15.68 -11.64 6.58
C ILE A 17 14.64 -11.18 5.54
N GLU A 18 14.97 -11.31 4.25
CA GLU A 18 14.10 -10.92 3.13
C GLU A 18 12.83 -11.79 3.11
N ASN A 19 12.99 -13.11 3.31
CA ASN A 19 11.87 -14.05 3.44
C ASN A 19 10.97 -13.74 4.64
N THR A 20 11.51 -13.21 5.75
CA THR A 20 10.70 -12.86 6.93
C THR A 20 9.94 -11.54 6.77
N VAL A 21 10.51 -10.57 6.05
CA VAL A 21 9.85 -9.28 5.76
C VAL A 21 8.70 -9.50 4.79
N GLU A 22 8.95 -10.22 3.70
CA GLU A 22 7.91 -10.54 2.72
C GLU A 22 6.77 -11.35 3.35
N SER A 23 7.09 -12.36 4.17
CA SER A 23 6.09 -13.12 4.91
C SER A 23 5.23 -12.24 5.82
N ALA A 24 5.83 -11.25 6.49
CA ALA A 24 5.10 -10.33 7.36
C ALA A 24 4.18 -9.38 6.58
N VAL A 25 4.65 -8.86 5.44
CA VAL A 25 3.83 -8.03 4.53
C VAL A 25 2.66 -8.82 3.99
N ASN A 26 2.90 -10.04 3.48
CA ASN A 26 1.86 -10.91 2.94
C ASN A 26 0.82 -11.28 4.00
N ALA A 27 1.26 -11.62 5.22
CA ALA A 27 0.36 -11.90 6.33
C ALA A 27 -0.50 -10.68 6.71
N PHE A 28 0.07 -9.47 6.70
CA PHE A 28 -0.66 -8.25 6.99
C PHE A 28 -1.72 -7.98 5.92
N VAL A 29 -1.32 -8.01 4.64
CA VAL A 29 -2.22 -7.72 3.51
C VAL A 29 -3.35 -8.73 3.42
N ALA A 30 -3.07 -10.02 3.65
CA ALA A 30 -4.08 -11.07 3.68
C ALA A 30 -5.11 -10.83 4.80
N ALA A 31 -4.65 -10.58 6.03
CA ALA A 31 -5.52 -10.33 7.17
C ALA A 31 -6.32 -9.02 7.03
N PHE A 32 -5.74 -7.98 6.43
CA PHE A 32 -6.43 -6.73 6.14
C PHE A 32 -7.53 -6.94 5.10
N THR A 33 -7.22 -7.67 4.02
CA THR A 33 -8.17 -8.01 2.96
C THR A 33 -9.35 -8.80 3.52
N GLU A 34 -9.07 -9.80 4.37
CA GLU A 34 -10.09 -10.59 5.05
C GLU A 34 -10.97 -9.71 5.95
N ALA A 35 -10.37 -8.81 6.73
CA ALA A 35 -11.11 -7.90 7.61
C ALA A 35 -12.02 -6.95 6.82
N VAL A 36 -11.55 -6.39 5.70
CA VAL A 36 -12.37 -5.53 4.82
C VAL A 36 -13.54 -6.32 4.23
N ARG A 37 -13.29 -7.51 3.68
CA ARG A 37 -14.34 -8.36 3.07
C ARG A 37 -15.36 -8.88 4.07
N SER A 38 -14.99 -8.99 5.35
CA SER A 38 -15.90 -9.43 6.41
C SER A 38 -16.80 -8.31 6.95
N SER A 39 -16.57 -7.06 6.55
CA SER A 39 -17.34 -5.89 6.99
C SER A 39 -18.04 -5.25 5.79
N ASN A 40 -19.38 -5.23 5.80
CA ASN A 40 -20.16 -4.60 4.72
C ASN A 40 -19.80 -3.12 4.54
N ILE A 41 -19.54 -2.43 5.66
CA ILE A 41 -19.20 -1.01 5.66
C ILE A 41 -17.84 -0.78 5.00
N LEU A 42 -16.83 -1.57 5.37
CA LEU A 42 -15.50 -1.46 4.76
C LEU A 42 -15.53 -1.90 3.29
N THR A 43 -16.27 -2.95 2.96
CA THR A 43 -16.44 -3.39 1.57
C THR A 43 -17.02 -2.27 0.72
N GLN A 44 -18.09 -1.60 1.14
CA GLN A 44 -18.66 -0.46 0.41
C GLN A 44 -17.68 0.72 0.28
N MET A 45 -16.88 0.97 1.30
CA MET A 45 -15.87 2.03 1.30
C MET A 45 -14.74 1.78 0.29
N PHE A 46 -14.30 0.53 0.15
CA PHE A 46 -13.25 0.14 -0.80
C PHE A 46 -13.79 -0.28 -2.17
N ASP A 47 -15.10 -0.44 -2.32
CA ASP A 47 -15.73 -0.79 -3.59
C ASP A 47 -15.92 0.44 -4.48
N TRP A 48 -15.09 0.55 -5.50
CA TRP A 48 -15.05 1.69 -6.41
C TRP A 48 -15.55 1.30 -7.82
N ARG A 49 -16.33 0.22 -7.92
CA ARG A 49 -16.90 -0.27 -9.19
C ARG A 49 -17.74 0.73 -9.96
N GLU A 50 -18.39 1.63 -9.24
CA GLU A 50 -19.28 2.65 -9.83
C GLU A 50 -18.54 3.95 -10.18
N GLU A 51 -17.27 4.08 -9.79
CA GLU A 51 -16.46 5.27 -10.04
C GLU A 51 -15.78 5.19 -11.42
N PRO A 52 -15.90 6.20 -12.29
CA PRO A 52 -15.16 6.23 -13.54
C PRO A 52 -13.65 6.17 -13.29
N GLU A 53 -12.91 5.36 -14.05
CA GLU A 53 -11.46 5.15 -13.84
C GLU A 53 -10.66 6.47 -13.86
N LYS A 54 -11.09 7.43 -14.68
CA LYS A 54 -10.49 8.77 -14.74
C LYS A 54 -10.69 9.54 -13.43
N GLU A 55 -11.85 9.43 -12.81
CA GLU A 55 -12.15 10.08 -11.53
C GLU A 55 -11.38 9.42 -10.39
N VAL A 56 -11.27 8.08 -10.42
CA VAL A 56 -10.39 7.32 -9.52
C VAL A 56 -8.94 7.79 -9.64
N ALA A 57 -8.41 7.87 -10.86
CA ALA A 57 -7.04 8.33 -11.09
C ALA A 57 -6.83 9.77 -10.59
N GLN A 58 -7.79 10.67 -10.80
CA GLN A 58 -7.75 12.04 -10.29
C GLN A 58 -7.81 12.10 -8.76
N ALA A 59 -8.64 11.27 -8.13
CA ALA A 59 -8.74 11.18 -6.68
C ALA A 59 -7.43 10.68 -6.06
N VAL A 60 -6.83 9.61 -6.61
CA VAL A 60 -5.53 9.09 -6.17
C VAL A 60 -4.43 10.15 -6.37
N CYS A 61 -4.42 10.84 -7.51
CA CYS A 61 -3.48 11.94 -7.76
C CYS A 61 -3.57 13.01 -6.68
N LYS A 62 -4.78 13.46 -6.37
CA LYS A 62 -5.03 14.50 -5.37
C LYS A 62 -4.52 14.07 -3.98
N GLU A 63 -4.74 12.83 -3.59
CA GLU A 63 -4.26 12.30 -2.31
C GLU A 63 -2.74 12.15 -2.27
N VAL A 64 -2.12 11.62 -3.32
CA VAL A 64 -0.65 11.53 -3.40
C VAL A 64 -0.04 12.93 -3.28
N LYS A 65 -0.59 13.93 -3.97
CA LYS A 65 -0.16 15.32 -3.85
C LYS A 65 -0.35 15.85 -2.45
N PHE A 66 -1.51 15.61 -1.84
CA PHE A 66 -1.79 16.03 -0.47
C PHE A 66 -0.76 15.48 0.52
N PHE A 67 -0.52 14.16 0.50
CA PHE A 67 0.44 13.52 1.39
C PHE A 67 1.86 14.03 1.15
N LEU A 68 2.33 14.07 -0.11
CA LEU A 68 3.68 14.51 -0.43
C LEU A 68 3.91 15.99 -0.08
N SER A 69 2.95 16.87 -0.39
CA SER A 69 3.04 18.30 -0.06
C SER A 69 2.97 18.56 1.44
N ALA A 70 2.09 17.87 2.17
CA ALA A 70 1.95 18.03 3.62
C ALA A 70 3.25 17.73 4.38
N TRP A 71 4.12 16.90 3.80
CA TRP A 71 5.36 16.44 4.42
C TRP A 71 6.63 16.92 3.70
N GLY A 72 6.50 17.92 2.82
CA GLY A 72 7.65 18.64 2.26
C GLY A 72 8.43 17.88 1.19
N ALA A 73 7.80 16.98 0.44
CA ALA A 73 8.43 16.35 -0.71
C ALA A 73 8.70 17.37 -1.83
N ASP A 74 9.85 17.23 -2.49
CA ASP A 74 10.12 17.94 -3.75
C ASP A 74 9.42 17.24 -4.93
N ASN A 75 9.24 17.95 -6.04
CA ASN A 75 8.73 17.40 -7.31
C ASN A 75 7.36 16.70 -7.22
N VAL A 76 6.51 17.10 -6.26
CA VAL A 76 5.20 16.50 -5.98
C VAL A 76 4.35 16.28 -7.22
N GLU A 77 4.29 17.28 -8.12
CA GLU A 77 3.52 17.22 -9.36
C GLU A 77 3.97 16.07 -10.27
N ASN A 78 5.28 15.90 -10.44
CA ASN A 78 5.84 14.86 -11.30
C ASN A 78 5.62 13.46 -10.72
N ILE A 79 5.79 13.32 -9.40
CA ILE A 79 5.57 12.04 -8.69
C ILE A 79 4.10 11.63 -8.76
N ALA A 80 3.18 12.56 -8.48
CA ALA A 80 1.75 12.26 -8.54
C ALA A 80 1.30 11.90 -9.96
N ALA A 81 1.80 12.61 -10.98
CA ALA A 81 1.48 12.32 -12.39
C ALA A 81 2.01 10.94 -12.82
N SER A 82 3.23 10.55 -12.42
CA SER A 82 3.80 9.24 -12.76
C SER A 82 3.09 8.07 -12.07
N THR A 83 2.49 8.29 -10.90
CA THR A 83 1.74 7.29 -10.15
C THR A 83 0.48 6.87 -10.91
N ILE A 84 -0.26 7.85 -11.44
CA ILE A 84 -1.64 7.65 -11.90
C ILE A 84 -1.76 7.22 -13.35
N GLN A 85 -0.68 7.30 -14.14
CA GLN A 85 -0.69 6.96 -15.57
C GLN A 85 -1.12 5.49 -15.82
N TYR A 86 -1.03 4.63 -14.82
CA TYR A 86 -1.34 3.20 -14.90
C TYR A 86 -2.75 2.84 -14.39
N ILE A 87 -3.44 3.76 -13.72
CA ILE A 87 -4.77 3.50 -13.14
C ILE A 87 -5.83 3.26 -14.24
N PRO A 88 -5.97 4.13 -15.28
CA PRO A 88 -7.06 3.99 -16.24
C PRO A 88 -7.01 2.76 -17.15
N GLN A 89 -5.91 2.01 -17.19
CA GLN A 89 -5.80 0.83 -18.05
C GLN A 89 -6.13 -0.47 -17.32
N ASN A 90 -5.97 -0.49 -15.98
CA ASN A 90 -5.96 -1.73 -15.22
C ASN A 90 -6.95 -1.72 -14.04
N PHE A 91 -7.53 -0.57 -13.68
CA PHE A 91 -8.41 -0.46 -12.51
C PHE A 91 -9.73 -1.22 -12.67
N SER A 92 -10.40 -1.12 -13.83
CA SER A 92 -11.70 -1.76 -14.08
C SER A 92 -11.71 -3.29 -13.95
N ALA A 93 -10.55 -3.94 -14.06
CA ALA A 93 -10.44 -5.38 -13.86
C ALA A 93 -10.67 -5.78 -12.38
N HIS A 94 -10.24 -4.93 -11.44
CA HIS A 94 -10.21 -5.22 -10.01
C HIS A 94 -10.53 -4.00 -9.12
N PRO A 95 -11.68 -3.34 -9.32
CA PRO A 95 -12.03 -2.08 -8.65
C PRO A 95 -12.24 -2.19 -7.13
N LEU A 96 -12.39 -3.40 -6.58
CA LEU A 96 -12.41 -3.66 -5.13
C LEU A 96 -11.02 -4.05 -4.60
N GLU A 97 -10.35 -4.98 -5.27
CA GLU A 97 -9.06 -5.51 -4.80
C GLU A 97 -7.91 -4.50 -4.94
N THR A 98 -7.91 -3.67 -5.98
CA THR A 98 -6.86 -2.68 -6.21
C THR A 98 -6.72 -1.67 -5.06
N PRO A 99 -7.78 -0.98 -4.62
CA PRO A 99 -7.67 -0.05 -3.49
C PRO A 99 -7.36 -0.76 -2.17
N ILE A 100 -7.86 -1.99 -1.94
CA ILE A 100 -7.53 -2.78 -0.75
C ILE A 100 -6.03 -3.12 -0.73
N ARG A 101 -5.50 -3.64 -1.85
CA ARG A 101 -4.08 -4.01 -1.96
C ARG A 101 -3.17 -2.80 -1.87
N ALA A 102 -3.51 -1.68 -2.51
CA ALA A 102 -2.73 -0.45 -2.41
C ALA A 102 -2.62 -0.01 -0.96
N ASN A 103 -3.76 0.14 -0.26
CA ASN A 103 -3.77 0.60 1.13
C ASN A 103 -3.14 -0.40 2.12
N GLY A 104 -3.33 -1.70 1.89
CA GLY A 104 -2.69 -2.76 2.68
C GLY A 104 -1.17 -2.76 2.52
N ASN A 105 -0.68 -2.70 1.28
CA ASN A 105 0.75 -2.67 0.98
C ASN A 105 1.42 -1.40 1.50
N THR A 106 0.77 -0.25 1.36
CA THR A 106 1.31 1.01 1.91
C THR A 106 1.59 0.88 3.39
N MET A 107 0.58 0.45 4.17
CA MET A 107 0.72 0.38 5.62
C MET A 107 1.71 -0.72 6.02
N ALA A 108 1.64 -1.90 5.40
CA ALA A 108 2.57 -2.97 5.70
C ALA A 108 4.03 -2.55 5.48
N ASN A 109 4.34 -1.94 4.33
CA ASN A 109 5.69 -1.49 4.01
C ASN A 109 6.15 -0.31 4.89
N TYR A 110 5.24 0.60 5.24
CA TYR A 110 5.53 1.66 6.21
C TYR A 110 5.91 1.06 7.57
N LEU A 111 5.12 0.13 8.09
CA LEU A 111 5.38 -0.51 9.39
C LEU A 111 6.66 -1.34 9.40
N VAL A 112 7.01 -2.01 8.28
CA VAL A 112 8.33 -2.65 8.13
C VAL A 112 9.44 -1.62 8.24
N SER A 113 9.27 -0.48 7.55
CA SER A 113 10.30 0.57 7.52
C SER A 113 10.49 1.27 8.88
N GLU A 114 9.50 1.20 9.76
CA GLU A 114 9.56 1.66 11.14
C GLU A 114 9.99 0.56 12.13
N GLY A 115 10.27 -0.67 11.66
CA GLY A 115 10.64 -1.81 12.50
C GLY A 115 9.50 -2.34 13.37
N ILE A 116 8.25 -1.99 13.05
CA ILE A 116 7.06 -2.35 13.82
C ILE A 116 6.50 -3.70 13.35
N LEU A 117 6.45 -3.95 12.04
CA LEU A 117 5.80 -5.13 11.48
C LEU A 117 6.70 -6.37 11.54
N ASN A 118 6.13 -7.48 11.99
CA ASN A 118 6.70 -8.82 11.88
C ASN A 118 5.58 -9.87 11.72
N THR A 119 5.93 -11.11 11.42
CA THR A 119 4.96 -12.18 11.16
C THR A 119 4.04 -12.48 12.35
N ARG A 120 4.48 -12.22 13.59
CA ARG A 120 3.68 -12.49 14.80
C ARG A 120 2.59 -11.45 15.02
N ASN A 121 2.87 -10.18 14.72
CA ASN A 121 1.92 -9.09 14.96
C ASN A 121 1.16 -8.65 13.71
N ALA A 122 1.56 -9.10 12.51
CA ALA A 122 0.94 -8.71 11.24
C ALA A 122 -0.58 -8.87 11.21
N PRO A 123 -1.19 -10.01 11.60
CA PRO A 123 -2.64 -10.15 11.56
C PRO A 123 -3.38 -9.23 12.55
N ILE A 124 -2.78 -8.96 13.71
CA ILE A 124 -3.36 -8.09 14.74
C ILE A 124 -3.33 -6.64 14.27
N LEU A 125 -2.17 -6.18 13.78
CA LEU A 125 -2.01 -4.82 13.25
C LEU A 125 -2.92 -4.59 12.04
N ALA A 126 -3.06 -5.58 11.15
CA ALA A 126 -3.96 -5.51 10.00
C ALA A 126 -5.43 -5.33 10.39
N LYS A 127 -5.89 -6.05 11.42
CA LYS A 127 -7.27 -5.90 11.95
C LYS A 127 -7.47 -4.54 12.64
N THR A 128 -6.48 -4.07 13.40
CA THR A 128 -6.53 -2.73 14.03
C THR A 128 -6.55 -1.63 12.96
N TYR A 129 -5.79 -1.80 11.89
CA TYR A 129 -5.80 -0.91 10.73
C TYR A 129 -7.16 -0.94 10.02
N ALA A 130 -7.75 -2.10 9.75
CA ALA A 130 -9.11 -2.19 9.20
C ALA A 130 -10.15 -1.42 10.05
N LYS A 131 -10.09 -1.58 11.37
CA LYS A 131 -10.97 -0.88 12.31
C LYS A 131 -10.79 0.64 12.31
N SER A 132 -9.61 1.17 11.98
CA SER A 132 -9.41 2.62 11.94
C SER A 132 -10.25 3.28 10.85
N PHE A 133 -10.58 2.56 9.77
CA PHE A 133 -11.45 3.03 8.70
C PHE A 133 -12.94 3.02 9.07
N GLU A 134 -13.39 2.07 9.89
CA GLU A 134 -14.80 1.95 10.31
C GLU A 134 -15.31 3.20 11.03
N HIS A 135 -14.40 3.95 11.68
CA HIS A 135 -14.75 5.21 12.34
C HIS A 135 -15.13 6.33 11.36
N PHE A 136 -14.58 6.30 10.14
CA PHE A 136 -14.71 7.37 9.16
C PHE A 136 -15.65 7.00 8.00
N SER A 137 -15.88 5.71 7.76
CA SER A 137 -16.78 5.20 6.72
C SER A 137 -18.24 5.68 6.88
N CYS A 138 -18.66 6.03 8.10
CA CYS A 138 -20.01 6.54 8.36
C CYS A 138 -20.14 8.07 8.24
N ARG A 139 -19.07 8.79 7.91
CA ARG A 139 -19.00 10.26 8.07
C ARG A 139 -18.74 11.04 6.79
N THR A 140 -18.46 10.39 5.68
CA THR A 140 -18.06 11.09 4.44
C THR A 140 -18.73 10.48 3.21
N GLU A 141 -19.37 11.32 2.40
CA GLU A 141 -19.84 10.95 1.05
C GLU A 141 -18.66 10.63 0.10
N ILE A 142 -17.45 11.11 0.44
CA ILE A 142 -16.24 10.93 -0.36
C ILE A 142 -15.39 9.82 0.26
N LYS A 143 -15.48 8.60 -0.30
CA LYS A 143 -14.73 7.38 0.11
C LYS A 143 -13.25 7.66 0.38
N MET A 144 -12.63 8.49 -0.44
CA MET A 144 -11.19 8.80 -0.35
C MET A 144 -10.80 9.58 0.91
N ASN A 145 -11.67 10.47 1.42
CA ASN A 145 -11.41 11.16 2.70
C ASN A 145 -11.43 10.17 3.87
N ALA A 146 -12.39 9.24 3.90
CA ALA A 146 -12.42 8.19 4.92
C ALA A 146 -11.18 7.30 4.87
N VAL A 147 -10.68 6.98 3.66
CA VAL A 147 -9.42 6.23 3.49
C VAL A 147 -8.26 7.02 4.08
N ARG A 148 -8.11 8.30 3.71
CA ARG A 148 -7.05 9.16 4.24
C ARG A 148 -7.09 9.29 5.76
N ASP A 149 -8.27 9.54 6.32
CA ASP A 149 -8.42 9.81 7.75
C ASP A 149 -8.19 8.53 8.57
N GLY A 150 -8.70 7.37 8.12
CA GLY A 150 -8.43 6.08 8.76
C GLY A 150 -6.95 5.72 8.74
N PHE A 151 -6.27 6.06 7.64
CA PHE A 151 -4.85 5.86 7.45
C PHE A 151 -3.99 6.71 8.39
N ILE A 152 -4.21 8.03 8.42
CA ILE A 152 -3.49 8.96 9.30
C ILE A 152 -3.74 8.61 10.76
N ASN A 153 -4.99 8.29 11.12
CA ASN A 153 -5.36 7.94 12.49
C ASN A 153 -4.61 6.69 12.98
N PHE A 154 -4.53 5.64 12.16
CA PHE A 154 -3.79 4.44 12.53
C PHE A 154 -2.29 4.71 12.68
N ALA A 155 -1.67 5.37 11.71
CA ALA A 155 -0.23 5.65 11.78
C ALA A 155 0.14 6.50 13.02
N THR A 156 -0.67 7.51 13.33
CA THR A 156 -0.50 8.39 14.50
C THR A 156 -0.72 7.66 15.82
N SER A 157 -1.59 6.63 15.84
CA SER A 157 -1.86 5.83 17.05
C SER A 157 -0.67 4.95 17.46
N LEU A 158 0.19 4.56 16.50
CA LEU A 158 1.36 3.74 16.77
C LEU A 158 2.55 4.59 17.22
N THR A 159 2.77 5.71 16.52
CA THR A 159 3.86 6.62 16.82
C THR A 159 3.50 8.05 16.40
N PRO A 160 4.02 9.09 17.07
CA PRO A 160 3.79 10.47 16.64
C PRO A 160 4.26 10.69 15.21
N MET A 161 3.42 11.36 14.41
CA MET A 161 3.72 11.70 13.03
C MET A 161 4.70 12.88 12.98
N THR A 162 5.93 12.63 12.53
CA THR A 162 6.93 13.66 12.23
C THR A 162 6.95 13.93 10.72
N PRO A 163 7.52 15.05 10.25
CA PRO A 163 7.67 15.31 8.81
C PRO A 163 8.38 14.18 8.06
N GLU A 164 9.46 13.63 8.63
CA GLU A 164 10.19 12.50 8.04
C GLU A 164 9.31 11.25 7.90
N ARG A 165 8.56 10.89 8.96
CA ARG A 165 7.64 9.74 8.93
C ARG A 165 6.50 9.95 7.96
N GLY A 166 5.95 11.17 7.92
CA GLY A 166 4.90 11.54 6.98
C GLY A 166 5.37 11.44 5.54
N LEU A 167 6.59 11.90 5.23
CA LEU A 167 7.18 11.79 3.90
C LEU A 167 7.40 10.33 3.51
N LYS A 168 7.95 9.52 4.41
CA LYS A 168 8.16 8.08 4.20
C LYS A 168 6.84 7.35 3.93
N LEU A 169 5.80 7.68 4.69
CA LEU A 169 4.46 7.14 4.52
C LEU A 169 3.85 7.55 3.17
N ALA A 170 4.01 8.82 2.77
CA ALA A 170 3.56 9.33 1.47
C ALA A 170 4.22 8.60 0.30
N GLN A 171 5.53 8.35 0.39
CA GLN A 171 6.28 7.58 -0.61
C GLN A 171 5.77 6.13 -0.72
N LYS A 172 5.47 5.48 0.42
CA LYS A 172 4.86 4.14 0.42
C LYS A 172 3.44 4.12 -0.13
N TYR A 173 2.70 5.23 0.00
CA TYR A 173 1.38 5.36 -0.60
C TYR A 173 1.46 5.44 -2.12
N GLU A 174 2.32 6.31 -2.63
CA GLU A 174 2.59 6.43 -4.06
C GLU A 174 3.03 5.09 -4.68
N GLU A 175 4.06 4.47 -4.11
CA GLU A 175 4.64 3.23 -4.63
C GLU A 175 3.61 2.10 -4.69
N ALA A 176 2.76 1.97 -3.66
CA ALA A 176 1.76 0.91 -3.62
C ALA A 176 0.65 1.09 -4.67
N TRP A 177 0.20 2.33 -4.91
CA TRP A 177 -0.77 2.61 -5.97
C TRP A 177 -0.19 2.37 -7.36
N ARG A 178 1.08 2.75 -7.58
CA ARG A 178 1.80 2.46 -8.82
C ARG A 178 1.91 0.95 -9.05
N LEU A 179 2.29 0.17 -8.03
CA LEU A 179 2.46 -1.28 -8.16
C LEU A 179 1.13 -2.03 -8.29
N ALA A 180 0.11 -1.65 -7.54
CA ALA A 180 -1.21 -2.27 -7.59
C ALA A 180 -1.85 -2.17 -8.99
N THR A 181 -1.49 -1.12 -9.74
CA THR A 181 -2.00 -0.85 -11.09
C THR A 181 -1.09 -1.34 -12.20
N LEU A 182 0.23 -1.49 -11.97
CA LEU A 182 1.17 -2.08 -12.93
C LEU A 182 1.09 -3.60 -13.02
N LEU A 183 0.97 -4.30 -11.88
CA LEU A 183 0.99 -5.77 -11.79
C LEU A 183 -0.28 -6.44 -12.31
N GLN A 184 -1.20 -5.68 -12.90
CA GLN A 184 -2.45 -6.18 -13.47
C GLN A 184 -2.43 -6.23 -15.01
N GLY A 185 -1.40 -5.64 -15.65
CA GLY A 185 -1.12 -5.81 -17.08
C GLY A 185 -0.24 -7.03 -17.40
N SER A 186 0.36 -7.64 -16.39
CA SER A 186 1.04 -8.93 -16.48
C SER A 186 0.26 -9.92 -15.63
N GLY A 187 -0.15 -11.06 -16.20
CA GLY A 187 -0.75 -12.17 -15.45
C GLY A 187 0.25 -12.83 -14.51
N ILE A 188 0.87 -12.06 -13.62
CA ILE A 188 1.83 -12.49 -12.62
C ILE A 188 1.19 -12.21 -11.27
N CYS A 189 0.31 -13.12 -10.88
CA CYS A 189 0.28 -13.51 -9.48
C CYS A 189 1.72 -13.87 -9.10
N TYR A 190 2.21 -13.41 -7.96
CA TYR A 190 3.40 -13.99 -7.36
C TYR A 190 3.08 -15.46 -7.02
N GLU A 191 3.16 -16.32 -8.02
CA GLU A 191 3.58 -17.70 -7.84
C GLU A 191 5.10 -17.70 -8.06
N ASN A 192 5.79 -18.20 -7.02
CA ASN A 192 7.23 -18.38 -6.87
C ASN A 192 7.96 -18.93 -8.11
N PRO A 193 9.28 -18.71 -8.18
CA PRO A 193 10.19 -19.77 -7.73
C PRO A 193 10.91 -19.46 -6.41
#